data_AF-A0A923YY07-F1
#
_entry.id   AF-A0A923YY07-F1
#
_cell.length_a   1.000
_cell.length_b   1.000
_cell.length_c   1.000
_cell.angle_alpha   90.00
_cell.angle_beta   90.00
_cell.angle_gamma   90.00
#
_symmetry.space_group_name_H-M   'P 1'
#
loop_
_entity.id
_entity.type
_entity.pdbx_description
1 polymer ?
#
loop_
_entity_poly.entity_id
_entity_poly.type
_entity_poly.pdbx_seq_one_letter_code
_entity_poly.pdbx_strand_id
1 'polypeptide(L)'
;MRGPCMSGYHVPTIKEWCDAIDSINNTSNCNVNNTTSILVNNLKMPLSGYRDSSTTAISTQGMYEYYWTSTPYLTNVRYVFFGTSYVNPIYDGSRSYGLSVRCMHD
;
A
#
# COMPACT_ATOMS: atom_id res chain seq x y z
N MET A 1 -6.31 13.93 -17.75
CA MET A 1 -5.22 14.30 -16.83
C MET A 1 -4.32 13.10 -16.66
N ARG A 2 -3.00 13.24 -16.82
CA ARG A 2 -2.05 12.17 -16.44
C ARG A 2 -2.00 12.13 -14.91
N GLY A 3 -2.02 10.93 -14.35
CA GLY A 3 -1.84 10.72 -12.90
C GLY A 3 -0.40 11.07 -12.45
N PRO A 4 -0.06 10.84 -11.17
CA PRO A 4 1.27 11.14 -10.62
C PRO A 4 2.40 10.28 -11.21
N CYS A 5 2.07 9.22 -11.97
CA CYS A 5 3.03 8.29 -12.56
C CYS A 5 3.47 8.72 -13.96
N MET A 6 4.72 8.39 -14.32
CA MET A 6 5.26 8.64 -15.65
C MET A 6 4.58 7.77 -16.73
N SER A 7 4.85 8.05 -18.01
CA SER A 7 4.28 7.25 -19.10
C SER A 7 4.68 5.77 -18.99
N GLY A 8 3.72 4.87 -19.19
CA GLY A 8 3.91 3.43 -19.04
C GLY A 8 3.90 2.97 -17.58
N TYR A 9 3.63 3.85 -16.62
CA TYR A 9 3.44 3.49 -15.24
C TYR A 9 2.09 4.01 -14.73
N HIS A 10 1.51 3.30 -13.78
CA HIS A 10 0.26 3.68 -13.14
C HIS A 10 0.32 3.44 -11.64
N VAL A 11 -0.68 4.01 -10.94
CA VAL A 11 -0.92 3.69 -9.54
C VAL A 11 -1.48 2.28 -9.47
N PRO A 12 -0.84 1.37 -8.73
CA PRO A 12 -1.28 0.00 -8.58
C PRO A 12 -2.73 -0.17 -8.19
N THR A 13 -3.37 -1.17 -8.77
CA THR A 13 -4.59 -1.77 -8.25
C THR A 13 -4.26 -2.69 -7.07
N ILE A 14 -5.30 -3.05 -6.32
CA ILE A 14 -5.19 -4.08 -5.27
C ILE A 14 -4.76 -5.42 -5.86
N LYS A 15 -5.26 -5.77 -7.05
CA LYS A 15 -4.88 -7.01 -7.73
C LYS A 15 -3.39 -7.05 -8.02
N GLU A 16 -2.82 -5.97 -8.55
CA GLU A 16 -1.38 -5.92 -8.85
C GLU A 16 -0.53 -5.97 -7.57
N TRP A 17 -1.00 -5.36 -6.48
CA TRP A 17 -0.36 -5.53 -5.17
C TRP A 17 -0.40 -6.99 -4.69
N CYS A 18 -1.54 -7.68 -4.86
CA CYS A 18 -1.64 -9.11 -4.56
C CYS A 18 -0.64 -9.92 -5.38
N ASP A 19 -0.65 -9.75 -6.70
CA ASP A 19 0.21 -10.49 -7.63
C ASP A 19 1.70 -10.24 -7.28
N ALA A 20 2.07 -9.00 -6.97
CA ALA A 20 3.42 -8.65 -6.54
C ALA A 20 3.80 -9.31 -5.20
N ILE A 21 2.89 -9.31 -4.22
CA ILE A 21 3.11 -9.94 -2.91
C ILE A 21 3.27 -11.45 -3.06
N ASP A 22 2.38 -12.11 -3.82
CA ASP A 22 2.41 -13.56 -4.06
C ASP A 22 3.65 -13.99 -4.84
N SER A 23 4.15 -13.13 -5.75
CA SER A 23 5.42 -13.38 -6.47
C SER A 23 6.64 -13.37 -5.56
N ILE A 24 6.61 -12.60 -4.45
CA ILE A 24 7.71 -12.49 -3.49
C ILE A 24 7.57 -13.54 -2.37
N ASN A 25 6.35 -13.83 -1.93
CA ASN A 25 6.05 -14.80 -0.89
C ASN A 25 4.96 -15.76 -1.38
N ASN A 26 5.35 -16.91 -1.92
CA ASN A 26 4.40 -17.92 -2.43
C ASN A 26 3.46 -18.53 -1.37
N THR A 27 3.63 -18.18 -0.09
CA THR A 27 2.72 -18.57 1.01
C THR A 27 1.73 -17.47 1.40
N SER A 28 1.80 -16.29 0.77
CA SER A 28 0.83 -15.23 1.02
C SER A 28 -0.54 -15.54 0.40
N ASN A 29 -1.57 -14.99 1.03
CA ASN A 29 -2.92 -14.95 0.52
C ASN A 29 -3.45 -13.53 0.70
N CYS A 30 -3.84 -12.89 -0.40
CA CYS A 30 -4.23 -11.50 -0.40
C CYS A 30 -5.50 -11.17 0.42
N ASN A 31 -6.25 -12.16 0.87
CA ASN A 31 -7.45 -11.97 1.70
C ASN A 31 -7.18 -12.10 3.21
N VAL A 32 -5.93 -12.32 3.61
CA VAL A 32 -5.52 -12.45 5.02
C VAL A 32 -4.26 -11.65 5.29
N ASN A 33 -4.00 -11.37 6.57
CA ASN A 33 -2.76 -10.74 7.00
C ASN A 33 -1.59 -11.69 6.73
N ASN A 34 -0.67 -11.32 5.82
CA ASN A 34 0.49 -12.15 5.47
C ASN A 34 1.71 -11.74 6.27
N THR A 35 2.61 -12.67 6.59
CA THR A 35 3.86 -12.38 7.30
C THR A 35 4.86 -11.66 6.38
N THR A 36 5.49 -10.57 6.87
CA THR A 36 6.12 -9.55 6.00
C THR A 36 7.62 -9.39 6.01
N SER A 37 8.37 -10.13 6.83
CA SER A 37 9.82 -9.86 6.98
C SER A 37 10.56 -9.88 5.63
N ILE A 38 10.08 -10.65 4.65
CA ILE A 38 10.62 -10.69 3.30
C ILE A 38 10.18 -9.52 2.40
N LEU A 39 8.93 -9.04 2.53
CA LEU A 39 8.35 -8.01 1.65
C LEU A 39 8.92 -6.61 1.90
N VAL A 40 9.06 -6.22 3.17
CA VAL A 40 9.60 -4.90 3.56
C VAL A 40 11.03 -4.73 3.02
N ASN A 41 11.84 -5.78 3.13
CA ASN A 41 13.22 -5.78 2.66
C ASN A 41 13.31 -5.83 1.13
N ASN A 42 12.55 -6.72 0.45
CA ASN A 42 12.60 -6.84 -1.01
C ASN A 42 12.10 -5.58 -1.72
N LEU A 43 11.03 -4.96 -1.22
CA LEU A 43 10.44 -3.77 -1.83
C LEU A 43 11.08 -2.46 -1.34
N LYS A 44 12.09 -2.55 -0.45
CA LYS A 44 12.82 -1.44 0.17
C LYS A 44 11.87 -0.37 0.71
N MET A 45 10.94 -0.80 1.56
CA MET A 45 9.92 0.09 2.09
C MET A 45 10.50 1.04 3.13
N PRO A 46 10.22 2.35 3.06
CA PRO A 46 10.77 3.32 4.01
C PRO A 46 10.04 3.35 5.35
N LEU A 47 8.86 2.72 5.46
CA LEU A 47 8.01 2.71 6.66
C LEU A 47 7.66 4.13 7.11
N SER A 48 7.23 4.99 6.18
CA SER A 48 6.99 6.42 6.42
C SER A 48 5.77 6.71 7.30
N GLY A 49 4.91 5.72 7.55
CA GLY A 49 3.61 5.94 8.16
C GLY A 49 2.64 6.63 7.21
N TYR A 50 1.64 7.30 7.77
CA TYR A 50 0.68 8.12 7.02
C TYR A 50 0.39 9.44 7.74
N ARG A 51 -0.01 10.47 7.01
CA ARG A 51 -0.54 11.69 7.61
C ARG A 51 -1.99 11.47 8.00
N ASP A 52 -2.29 11.68 9.28
CA ASP A 52 -3.64 11.59 9.79
C ASP A 52 -4.54 12.68 9.17
N SER A 53 -5.86 12.43 9.17
CA SER A 53 -6.80 13.38 8.57
C SER A 53 -7.40 14.38 9.56
N SER A 54 -7.42 14.03 10.85
CA SER A 54 -7.91 14.86 11.94
C SER A 54 -6.81 15.70 12.58
N THR A 55 -5.56 15.23 12.46
CA THR A 55 -4.36 15.89 12.96
C THR A 55 -3.36 16.06 11.83
N THR A 56 -2.49 17.07 11.92
CA THR A 56 -1.39 17.25 10.94
C THR A 56 -0.19 16.34 11.22
N ALA A 57 -0.34 15.37 12.12
CA ALA A 57 0.74 14.48 12.55
C ALA A 57 0.95 13.32 11.57
N ILE A 58 2.18 12.81 11.56
CA ILE A 58 2.51 11.54 10.89
C ILE A 58 2.31 10.42 11.91
N SER A 59 1.41 9.51 11.61
CA SER A 59 1.10 8.34 12.41
C SER A 59 1.94 7.15 11.98
N THR A 60 2.36 6.34 12.96
CA THR A 60 3.00 5.03 12.77
C THR A 60 4.28 4.99 11.92
N GLN A 61 5.00 6.10 11.86
CA GLN A 61 6.31 6.17 11.24
C GLN A 61 7.27 5.15 11.87
N GLY A 62 8.08 4.49 11.04
CA GLY A 62 9.02 3.43 11.42
C GLY A 62 8.38 2.06 11.65
N MET A 63 7.05 1.95 11.62
CA MET A 63 6.33 0.69 11.85
C MET A 63 5.57 0.22 10.61
N TYR A 64 4.91 1.15 9.91
CA TYR A 64 4.06 0.82 8.78
C TYR A 64 4.32 1.73 7.58
N GLU A 65 4.14 1.19 6.38
CA GLU A 65 4.07 1.93 5.11
C GLU A 65 2.67 1.77 4.53
N TYR A 66 2.11 2.82 3.93
CA TYR A 66 0.77 2.82 3.36
C TYR A 66 0.81 3.36 1.94
N TYR A 67 0.23 2.62 0.99
CA TYR A 67 0.14 3.08 -0.40
C TYR A 67 -1.30 3.17 -0.89
N TRP A 68 -1.60 4.29 -1.54
CA TRP A 68 -2.81 4.42 -2.34
C TRP A 68 -2.89 3.34 -3.41
N THR A 69 -4.12 2.90 -3.70
CA THR A 69 -4.41 2.10 -4.88
C THR A 69 -5.37 2.81 -5.82
N SER A 70 -5.34 2.42 -7.09
CA SER A 70 -6.31 2.86 -8.09
C SER A 70 -7.64 2.07 -8.02
N THR A 71 -7.75 1.10 -7.12
CA THR A 71 -8.99 0.33 -6.93
C THR A 71 -10.02 1.17 -6.14
N PRO A 72 -11.18 1.49 -6.74
CA PRO A 72 -12.21 2.26 -6.04
C PRO A 72 -12.92 1.42 -4.98
N TYR A 73 -13.41 2.06 -3.92
CA TYR A 73 -14.22 1.39 -2.90
C TYR A 73 -15.31 2.28 -2.30
N LEU A 74 -16.54 2.15 -2.82
CA LEU A 74 -17.73 2.87 -2.35
C LEU A 74 -17.43 4.36 -2.05
N THR A 75 -17.77 4.83 -0.84
CA THR A 75 -17.51 6.19 -0.35
C THR A 75 -16.12 6.36 0.25
N ASN A 76 -15.39 5.26 0.48
CA ASN A 76 -14.05 5.23 1.04
C ASN A 76 -12.98 5.07 -0.04
N VAL A 77 -11.76 4.82 0.39
CA VAL A 77 -10.60 4.49 -0.46
C VAL A 77 -10.09 3.13 -0.05
N ARG A 78 -9.45 2.46 -1.01
CA ARG A 78 -8.76 1.21 -0.77
C ARG A 78 -7.26 1.41 -0.88
N TYR A 79 -6.53 0.90 0.09
CA TYR A 79 -5.08 1.01 0.19
C TYR A 79 -4.47 -0.31 0.69
N VAL A 80 -3.19 -0.46 0.45
CA VAL A 80 -2.37 -1.51 1.07
C VAL A 80 -1.56 -0.90 2.20
N PHE A 81 -1.32 -1.67 3.26
CA PHE A 81 -0.28 -1.33 4.22
C PHE A 81 0.65 -2.49 4.52
N PHE A 82 1.92 -2.16 4.70
CA PHE A 82 3.00 -3.07 5.03
C PHE A 82 3.52 -2.73 6.41
N GLY A 83 3.48 -3.70 7.33
CA GLY A 83 4.14 -3.61 8.61
C GLY A 83 5.40 -4.44 8.68
N THR A 84 6.13 -4.28 9.77
CA THR A 84 7.32 -5.10 10.07
C THR A 84 6.99 -6.57 10.32
N SER A 85 5.77 -6.88 10.78
CA SER A 85 5.33 -8.25 11.12
C SER A 85 4.26 -8.83 10.19
N TYR A 86 3.38 -7.99 9.64
CA TYR A 86 2.40 -8.42 8.65
C TYR A 86 2.03 -7.35 7.61
N VAL A 87 1.43 -7.76 6.49
CA VAL A 87 0.92 -6.91 5.41
C VAL A 87 -0.56 -7.16 5.30
N ASN A 88 -1.31 -6.09 5.07
CA ASN A 88 -2.68 -6.19 4.62
C ASN A 88 -2.83 -5.50 3.26
N PRO A 89 -2.97 -6.29 2.19
CA PRO A 89 -3.11 -5.76 0.83
C PRO A 89 -4.51 -5.22 0.53
N ILE A 90 -5.51 -5.46 1.38
CA ILE A 90 -6.88 -5.01 1.17
C ILE A 90 -7.37 -4.32 2.43
N TYR A 91 -7.18 -3.01 2.50
CA TYR A 91 -7.68 -2.21 3.61
C TYR A 91 -8.46 -1.00 3.13
N ASP A 92 -9.48 -0.63 3.90
CA ASP A 92 -10.38 0.47 3.59
C ASP A 92 -10.22 1.58 4.63
N GLY A 93 -10.24 2.83 4.19
CA GLY A 93 -10.22 3.94 5.15
C GLY A 93 -10.61 5.27 4.53
N SER A 94 -10.27 6.35 5.24
CA SER A 94 -10.70 7.69 4.87
C SER A 94 -9.94 8.22 3.65
N ARG A 95 -10.67 8.89 2.75
CA ARG A 95 -10.08 9.58 1.59
C ARG A 95 -9.20 10.76 1.97
N SER A 96 -9.34 11.25 3.21
CA SER A 96 -8.60 12.40 3.73
C SER A 96 -7.21 12.06 4.28
N TYR A 97 -6.86 10.77 4.39
CA TYR A 97 -5.52 10.38 4.81
C TYR A 97 -4.43 10.84 3.82
N GLY A 98 -3.21 11.03 4.29
CA GLY A 98 -2.06 11.22 3.42
C GLY A 98 -1.24 9.95 3.33
N LEU A 99 -1.53 9.12 2.32
CA LEU A 99 -0.78 7.89 2.04
C LEU A 99 0.25 8.14 0.92
N SER A 100 1.28 7.30 0.88
CA SER A 100 2.29 7.31 -0.19
C SER A 100 1.66 6.88 -1.52
N VAL A 101 2.26 7.33 -2.63
CA VAL A 101 1.94 6.82 -3.97
C VAL A 101 3.16 6.08 -4.49
N ARG A 102 2.97 4.84 -4.93
CA ARG A 102 3.96 4.08 -5.70
C ARG A 102 3.42 3.90 -7.12
N CYS A 103 4.31 3.90 -8.09
CA CYS A 103 3.98 3.59 -9.46
C CYS A 103 4.52 2.20 -9.81
N MET A 104 3.74 1.42 -10.55
CA MET A 104 4.17 0.14 -11.13
C MET A 104 4.14 0.22 -12.65
N HIS A 105 5.01 -0.58 -13.28
CA HIS A 105 5.04 -0.72 -14.73
C HIS A 105 4.12 -1.87 -15.12
N ASP A 106 3.44 -1.72 -16.25
CA ASP A 106 2.70 -2.81 -16.90
C ASP A 106 3.62 -3.95 -17.36
#